data_AF-A0A832H188-F1
#
_entry.id   AF-A0A832H188-F1
#
_cell.length_a   1.000
_cell.length_b   1.000
_cell.length_c   1.000
_cell.angle_alpha   90.00
_cell.angle_beta   90.00
_cell.angle_gamma   90.00
#
_symmetry.space_group_name_H-M   'P 1'
#
loop_
_entity.id
_entity.type
_entity.pdbx_description
1 polymer ?
#
loop_
_entity_poly.entity_id
_entity_poly.type
_entity_poly.pdbx_seq_one_letter_code
_entity_poly.pdbx_strand_id
1 'polypeptide(L)' 'MTQVVLGENEGLESALRRFKRQVARAGIFQDMRKNRHFETPLEKEKRKAIARRRKRFYRKFSDSN' A
#
# COMPACT_ATOMS: atom_id res chain seq x y z
N MET A 1 3.55 -7.46 -9.42
CA MET A 1 4.39 -6.57 -10.24
C MET A 1 3.49 -5.49 -10.83
N THR A 2 3.93 -4.23 -10.87
CA THR A 2 3.15 -3.12 -11.46
C THR A 2 3.80 -2.68 -12.75
N GLN A 3 3.05 -2.71 -13.85
CA GLN A 3 3.51 -2.28 -15.17
C GLN A 3 2.64 -1.12 -15.64
N VAL A 4 3.29 -0.04 -16.10
CA VAL A 4 2.64 1.10 -16.74
C VAL A 4 3.16 1.19 -18.16
N VAL A 5 2.26 1.04 -19.13
CA VAL A 5 2.56 1.28 -20.54
C VAL A 5 2.35 2.77 -20.84
N LEU A 6 3.31 3.36 -21.56
CA LEU A 6 3.28 4.75 -21.99
C LEU A 6 2.37 4.91 -23.21
N GLY A 7 1.62 6.00 -23.27
CA GLY A 7 0.87 6.39 -24.46
C GLY A 7 1.73 7.21 -25.42
N GLU A 8 1.32 7.30 -26.69
CA GLU A 8 2.08 7.96 -27.77
C GLU A 8 2.41 9.44 -27.50
N ASN A 9 1.61 10.15 -26.69
CA ASN A 9 1.79 11.56 -26.35
C ASN A 9 1.89 11.81 -24.83
N GLU A 10 2.29 10.80 -24.04
CA GLU A 10 2.42 10.97 -22.60
C GLU A 10 3.79 11.51 -22.20
N GLY A 11 3.81 12.66 -21.52
CA GLY A 11 5.02 13.18 -20.88
C GLY A 11 5.53 12.27 -19.75
N LEU A 12 6.86 12.16 -19.62
CA LEU A 12 7.53 11.31 -18.64
C LEU A 12 7.03 11.49 -17.20
N GLU A 13 6.81 12.73 -16.77
CA GLU A 13 6.33 13.02 -15.41
C GLU A 13 4.93 12.46 -15.13
N SER A 14 4.02 12.51 -16.12
CA SER A 14 2.69 11.93 -16.00
C SER A 14 2.79 10.41 -15.79
N ALA A 15 3.63 9.75 -16.58
CA ALA A 15 3.84 8.32 -16.47
C ALA A 15 4.41 7.92 -15.11
N LEU A 16 5.42 8.65 -14.62
CA LEU A 16 6.00 8.44 -13.30
C LEU A 16 4.98 8.63 -12.17
N ARG A 17 4.09 9.63 -12.30
CA ARG A 17 3.00 9.85 -11.34
C ARG A 17 2.01 8.68 -11.34
N ARG A 18 1.62 8.16 -12.51
CA ARG A 18 0.74 6.98 -12.62
C ARG A 18 1.42 5.74 -12.03
N PHE A 19 2.70 5.53 -12.35
CA PHE A 19 3.50 4.44 -11.80
C PHE A 19 3.55 4.49 -10.27
N LYS A 20 3.91 5.64 -9.69
CA LYS A 20 3.94 5.81 -8.23
C LYS A 20 2.59 5.49 -7.57
N ARG A 21 1.48 5.91 -8.18
CA ARG A 21 0.12 5.58 -7.71
C ARG A 21 -0.16 4.07 -7.81
N GLN A 22 0.22 3.42 -8.90
CA GLN A 22 0.02 1.98 -9.06
C GLN A 22 0.87 1.18 -8.06
N VAL A 23 2.13 1.54 -7.86
CA VAL A 23 3.02 0.92 -6.86
C VAL A 23 2.45 1.06 -5.45
N ALA A 24 1.96 2.25 -5.11
CA ALA A 24 1.32 2.51 -3.82
C ALA A 24 0.03 1.68 -3.64
N ARG A 25 -0.84 1.64 -4.66
CA ARG A 25 -2.09 0.88 -4.65
C ARG A 25 -1.86 -0.62 -4.57
N ALA A 26 -0.82 -1.12 -5.23
CA ALA A 26 -0.42 -2.53 -5.18
C ALA A 26 0.22 -2.92 -3.83
N GLY A 27 0.48 -1.98 -2.92
CA GLY A 27 1.00 -2.28 -1.59
C GLY A 27 2.45 -2.78 -1.58
N ILE A 28 3.19 -2.63 -2.68
CA ILE A 28 4.54 -3.21 -2.85
C ILE A 28 5.49 -2.79 -1.72
N PHE A 29 5.45 -1.52 -1.29
CA PHE A 29 6.28 -1.06 -0.19
C PHE A 29 5.90 -1.66 1.17
N GLN A 30 4.62 -1.95 1.41
CA GLN A 30 4.17 -2.62 2.64
C GLN A 30 4.64 -4.08 2.65
N ASP A 31 4.58 -4.72 1.48
CA ASP A 31 5.02 -6.09 1.28
C ASP A 31 6.53 -6.23 1.42
N MET A 32 7.29 -5.30 0.85
CA MET A 32 8.73 -5.22 1.06
C MET A 32 9.04 -5.09 2.56
N ARG A 33 8.37 -4.18 3.29
CA ARG A 33 8.62 -3.96 4.72
C ARG A 33 8.30 -5.19 5.57
N LYS A 34 7.18 -5.87 5.33
CA LYS A 34 6.76 -7.04 6.12
C LYS A 34 7.60 -8.29 5.84
N ASN A 35 8.24 -8.37 4.67
CA ASN A 35 9.05 -9.51 4.24
C ASN A 35 10.56 -9.28 4.43
N ARG A 36 11.00 -8.14 4.97
CA ARG A 36 12.42 -7.84 5.22
C ARG A 36 13.08 -8.83 6.19
N HIS A 37 12.31 -9.38 7.11
CA HIS A 37 12.74 -10.40 8.06
C HIS A 37 11.61 -11.40 8.23
N PHE A 38 11.94 -12.58 8.77
CA PHE A 38 10.94 -13.56 9.13
C PHE A 38 10.12 -13.06 10.32
N GLU A 39 8.80 -13.03 10.16
CA GLU A 39 7.86 -12.90 11.27
C GLU A 39 7.32 -14.29 11.63
N THR A 40 7.35 -14.62 12.92
CA THR A 40 6.68 -15.80 13.48
C THR A 40 5.16 -15.70 13.28
N PRO A 41 4.41 -16.83 13.38
CA PRO A 41 2.96 -16.82 13.26
C PRO A 41 2.27 -15.83 14.21
N LEU A 42 2.72 -15.78 15.48
CA LEU A 42 2.21 -14.87 16.50
C LEU A 42 2.45 -13.39 16.16
N GLU A 43 3.64 -13.05 15.66
CA GLU A 43 3.96 -11.68 15.25
C GLU A 43 3.11 -11.24 14.05
N LYS A 44 2.90 -12.14 13.08
CA LYS A 44 2.00 -11.90 11.95
C LYS A 44 0.58 -11.61 12.42
N GLU A 45 0.06 -12.36 13.38
CA GLU A 45 -1.27 -12.14 13.95
C GLU A 45 -1.37 -10.79 14.68
N LYS A 46 -0.39 -10.48 15.54
CA LYS A 46 -0.31 -9.20 16.26
C LYS A 46 -0.29 -8.02 15.28
N ARG A 47 0.53 -8.08 14.23
CA ARG A 47 0.59 -7.04 13.19
C ARG A 47 -0.74 -6.85 12.47
N LYS A 48 -1.40 -7.95 12.06
CA LYS A 48 -2.73 -7.91 11.42
C LYS A 48 -3.79 -7.31 12.36
N ALA A 49 -3.79 -7.65 13.64
CA ALA A 49 -4.72 -7.10 14.62
C ALA A 49 -4.57 -5.59 14.79
N ILE A 50 -3.34 -5.09 14.93
CA ILE A 50 -3.04 -3.65 15.02
C ILE A 50 -3.50 -2.91 13.76
N ALA A 51 -3.20 -3.46 12.57
CA ALA A 51 -3.62 -2.87 11.30
C ALA A 51 -5.16 -2.75 11.19
N ARG A 52 -5.90 -3.79 11.61
CA ARG A 52 -7.37 -3.76 11.67
C ARG A 52 -7.89 -2.71 12.64
N ARG A 53 -7.31 -2.61 13.86
CA ARG A 53 -7.70 -1.63 14.86
C ARG A 53 -7.51 -0.20 14.36
N ARG A 54 -6.36 0.09 13.76
CA ARG A 54 -6.06 1.40 13.14
C ARG A 54 -7.06 1.74 12.04
N LYS A 55 -7.33 0.80 11.12
CA LYS A 55 -8.32 1.01 10.04
C LYS A 55 -9.72 1.34 10.58
N ARG A 56 -10.16 0.64 11.64
CA ARG A 56 -11.45 0.90 12.30
C ARG A 56 -11.50 2.28 12.95
N PHE A 57 -10.41 2.72 13.58
CA PHE A 57 -10.33 4.05 14.21
C PHE A 57 -10.49 5.16 13.17
N TYR A 58 -9.74 5.11 12.07
CA TYR A 58 -9.83 6.12 11.01
C TYR A 58 -11.21 6.14 10.33
N ARG A 59 -11.84 4.96 10.14
CA ARG A 59 -13.20 4.91 9.56
C ARG A 59 -14.24 5.50 10.50
N LYS A 60 -14.18 5.22 11.80
CA LYS A 60 -15.09 5.83 12.77
C LYS A 60 -14.98 7.35 12.75
N PHE A 61 -13.76 7.87 12.70
CA PHE A 61 -13.53 9.32 12.66
C PHE A 61 -14.11 9.97 11.39
N SER A 62 -13.97 9.33 10.22
CA SER A 62 -14.55 9.84 8.97
C SER A 62 -16.08 9.77 8.92
N ASP A 63 -16.68 8.79 9.59
CA ASP A 63 -18.14 8.60 9.62
C ASP A 63 -18.83 9.53 10.66
N SER A 64 -18.05 10.23 11.49
CA SER A 64 -18.55 11.09 12.59
C SER A 64 -18.57 12.59 12.25
N ASN A 65 -18.21 12.96 11.02
CA ASN A 65 -17.97 14.33 10.56
C ASN A 65 -18.69 14.56 9.24
#